data_AF-A0A7Y2CPY5-F1
#
_entry.id   AF-A0A7Y2CPY5-F1
#
_cell.length_a   1.000
_cell.length_b   1.000
_cell.length_c   1.000
_cell.angle_alpha   90.00
_cell.angle_beta   90.00
_cell.angle_gamma   90.00
#
_symmetry.space_group_name_H-M   'P 1'
#
loop_
_entity.id
_entity.type
_entity.pdbx_description
1 polymer ?
#
loop_
_entity_poly.entity_id
_entity_poly.type
_entity_poly.pdbx_seq_one_letter_code
_entity_poly.pdbx_strand_id
1 'polypeptide(L)'
;MNKLAVVITLLLAGAGCAQPGVPDADVEFLASDEFTALGLPFSEAVRVGNTLYLSGQIGNLPGTFDLIPGGVTPETEQTLKNISSILARYDSGLDRVVKCTVFLVDIGEWPAVNAVYRTFFEPPYPARSAVAGTGLALGARVEIECIATVD
;
A
#
# COMPACT_ATOMS: atom_id res chain seq x y z
N MET A 1 -56.83 38.38 36.28
CA MET A 1 -55.59 37.58 36.16
C MET A 1 -55.72 36.70 34.93
N ASN A 2 -55.01 37.01 33.83
CA ASN A 2 -54.72 36.05 32.76
C ASN A 2 -53.53 36.60 31.98
N LYS A 3 -52.34 36.01 32.17
CA LYS A 3 -51.12 36.36 31.44
C LYS A 3 -51.07 35.47 30.19
N LEU A 4 -51.19 36.09 29.02
CA LEU A 4 -51.00 35.46 27.72
C LEU A 4 -49.47 35.33 27.49
N ALA A 5 -48.95 34.10 27.51
CA ALA A 5 -47.54 33.85 27.19
C ALA A 5 -47.40 33.71 25.67
N VAL A 6 -46.73 34.68 25.04
CA VAL A 6 -46.33 34.63 23.64
C VAL A 6 -45.06 33.77 23.56
N VAL A 7 -45.17 32.59 22.96
CA VAL A 7 -44.03 31.73 22.65
C VAL A 7 -43.47 32.20 21.31
N ILE A 8 -42.32 32.89 21.35
CA ILE A 8 -41.55 33.25 20.16
C ILE A 8 -40.71 32.03 19.79
N THR A 9 -41.12 31.31 18.76
CA THR A 9 -40.31 30.25 18.14
C THR A 9 -39.21 30.91 17.33
N LEU A 10 -37.99 30.92 17.87
CA LEU A 10 -36.79 31.37 17.15
C LEU A 10 -36.41 30.29 16.13
N LEU A 11 -36.74 30.50 14.85
CA LEU A 11 -36.19 29.67 13.76
C LEU A 11 -34.71 30.03 13.59
N LEU A 12 -33.82 29.21 14.13
CA LEU A 12 -32.42 29.15 13.71
C LEU A 12 -32.38 28.48 12.33
N ALA A 13 -32.33 29.30 11.28
CA ALA A 13 -31.93 28.82 9.96
C ALA A 13 -30.48 28.33 10.05
N GLY A 14 -30.31 27.01 10.15
CA GLY A 14 -29.01 26.38 9.98
C GLY A 14 -28.53 26.64 8.56
N ALA A 15 -27.63 27.60 8.40
CA ALA A 15 -26.80 27.68 7.21
C ALA A 15 -25.95 26.41 7.20
N GLY A 16 -26.41 25.40 6.46
CA GLY A 16 -25.60 24.23 6.16
C GLY A 16 -24.36 24.73 5.43
N CYS A 17 -23.22 24.76 6.11
CA CYS A 17 -21.94 24.86 5.44
C CYS A 17 -21.84 23.64 4.53
N ALA A 18 -22.13 23.83 3.24
CA ALA A 18 -21.75 22.86 2.23
C ALA A 18 -20.23 22.73 2.34
N GLN A 19 -19.76 21.58 2.84
CA GLN A 19 -18.35 21.25 2.74
C GLN A 19 -18.04 21.26 1.23
N PRO A 20 -16.99 21.95 0.77
CA PRO A 20 -16.56 21.81 -0.61
C PRO A 20 -16.37 20.32 -0.87
N GLY A 21 -17.14 19.78 -1.83
CA GLY A 21 -17.05 18.38 -2.19
C GLY A 21 -15.60 18.05 -2.46
N VAL A 22 -15.05 17.07 -1.75
CA VAL A 22 -13.76 16.48 -2.13
C VAL A 22 -13.92 16.09 -3.60
N PRO A 23 -13.10 16.61 -4.53
CA PRO A 23 -13.14 16.18 -5.92
C PRO A 23 -13.10 14.66 -5.93
N ASP A 24 -13.96 14.00 -6.71
CA ASP A 24 -13.83 12.56 -6.94
C ASP A 24 -12.37 12.33 -7.34
N ALA A 25 -11.60 11.67 -6.47
CA ALA A 25 -10.19 11.47 -6.73
C ALA A 25 -10.08 10.57 -7.96
N ASP A 26 -9.51 11.10 -9.04
CA ASP A 26 -9.27 10.31 -10.26
C ASP A 26 -8.49 9.05 -9.88
N VAL A 27 -9.00 7.90 -10.33
CA VAL A 27 -8.41 6.58 -10.09
C VAL A 27 -7.62 6.17 -11.33
N GLU A 28 -6.32 6.00 -11.18
CA GLU A 28 -5.43 5.55 -12.26
C GLU A 28 -4.96 4.12 -11.99
N PHE A 29 -5.23 3.21 -12.92
CA PHE A 29 -4.76 1.82 -12.88
C PHE A 29 -3.45 1.72 -13.65
N LEU A 30 -2.35 1.52 -12.93
CA LEU A 30 -0.99 1.63 -13.45
C LEU A 30 -0.40 0.24 -13.72
N ALA A 31 0.22 0.10 -14.89
CA ALA A 31 0.98 -1.09 -15.28
C ALA A 31 2.05 -0.68 -16.31
N SER A 32 3.29 -1.09 -16.08
CA SER A 32 4.35 -0.99 -17.10
C SER A 32 4.08 -1.95 -18.26
N ASP A 33 4.72 -1.71 -19.42
CA ASP A 33 4.61 -2.61 -20.58
C ASP A 33 5.10 -4.02 -20.24
N GLU A 34 6.19 -4.11 -19.47
CA GLU A 34 6.75 -5.37 -18.97
C GLU A 34 5.74 -6.11 -18.07
N PHE A 35 5.06 -5.40 -17.16
CA PHE A 35 4.05 -5.99 -16.30
C PHE A 35 2.81 -6.42 -17.11
N THR A 36 2.36 -5.59 -18.05
CA THR A 36 1.23 -5.90 -18.94
C THR A 36 1.49 -7.18 -19.73
N ALA A 37 2.73 -7.39 -20.19
CA ALA A 37 3.12 -8.58 -20.93
C ALA A 37 3.00 -9.89 -20.12
N LEU A 38 2.98 -9.83 -18.79
CA LEU A 38 2.77 -10.98 -17.92
C LEU A 38 1.31 -11.49 -17.94
N GLY A 39 0.35 -10.67 -18.39
CA GLY A 39 -1.05 -11.07 -18.55
C GLY A 39 -1.79 -11.40 -17.24
N LEU A 40 -1.39 -10.79 -16.13
CA LEU A 40 -1.96 -11.02 -14.80
C LEU A 40 -3.28 -10.24 -14.60
N PRO A 41 -4.25 -10.76 -13.82
CA PRO A 41 -5.58 -10.15 -13.65
C PRO A 41 -5.64 -9.08 -12.55
N PHE A 42 -4.58 -8.28 -12.39
CA PHE A 42 -4.50 -7.19 -11.43
C PHE A 42 -3.52 -6.12 -11.92
N SER A 43 -3.62 -4.89 -11.43
CA SER A 43 -2.71 -3.79 -11.78
C SER A 43 -1.40 -3.88 -11.02
N GLU A 44 -0.33 -3.31 -11.56
CA GLU A 44 0.95 -3.22 -10.86
C GLU A 44 0.83 -2.32 -9.63
N ALA A 45 0.16 -1.18 -9.82
CA ALA A 45 -0.27 -0.29 -8.76
C ALA A 45 -1.58 0.43 -9.16
N VAL A 46 -2.24 1.05 -8.18
CA VAL A 46 -3.39 1.95 -8.40
C VAL A 46 -3.11 3.26 -7.68
N ARG A 47 -3.30 4.39 -8.36
CA ARG A 47 -3.20 5.73 -7.76
C ARG A 47 -4.61 6.29 -7.54
N VAL A 48 -4.84 6.83 -6.36
CA VAL A 48 -6.07 7.56 -6.00
C VAL A 48 -5.66 8.88 -5.35
N GLY A 49 -5.79 9.98 -6.10
CA GLY A 49 -5.20 11.26 -5.69
C GLY A 49 -3.71 11.12 -5.37
N ASN A 50 -3.28 11.58 -4.19
CA ASN A 50 -1.88 11.50 -3.74
C ASN A 50 -1.50 10.18 -3.05
N THR A 51 -2.30 9.12 -3.19
CA THR A 51 -2.02 7.80 -2.59
C THR A 51 -1.78 6.76 -3.67
N LEU A 52 -0.71 5.99 -3.52
CA LEU A 52 -0.34 4.88 -4.39
C LEU A 52 -0.45 3.56 -3.64
N TYR A 53 -1.25 2.64 -4.17
CA TYR A 53 -1.48 1.29 -3.67
C TYR A 53 -0.73 0.31 -4.57
N LEU A 54 0.28 -0.38 -4.05
CA LEU A 54 1.01 -1.39 -4.81
C LEU A 54 0.34 -2.75 -4.64
N SER A 55 0.30 -3.54 -5.71
CA SER A 55 0.06 -4.98 -5.58
C SER A 55 1.17 -5.66 -4.80
N GLY A 56 0.86 -6.79 -4.15
CA GLY A 56 1.82 -7.60 -3.42
C GLY A 56 3.01 -8.00 -4.28
N GLN A 57 4.22 -7.76 -3.77
CA GLN A 57 5.47 -8.11 -4.43
C GLN A 57 6.10 -9.32 -3.76
N ILE A 58 6.63 -10.23 -4.59
CA ILE A 58 7.44 -11.38 -4.18
C ILE A 58 8.87 -11.23 -4.71
N GLY A 59 9.76 -12.14 -4.29
CA GLY A 59 11.18 -12.10 -4.61
C GLY A 59 11.54 -12.63 -6.00
N ASN A 60 10.69 -12.43 -7.02
CA ASN A 60 10.97 -12.86 -8.38
C ASN A 60 11.94 -11.92 -9.11
N LEU A 61 12.71 -12.48 -10.05
CA LEU A 61 13.55 -11.69 -10.94
C LEU A 61 12.67 -10.82 -11.86
N PRO A 62 13.04 -9.55 -12.10
CA PRO A 62 12.25 -8.62 -12.93
C PRO A 62 11.88 -9.22 -14.29
N GLY A 63 10.61 -9.07 -14.68
CA GLY A 63 10.09 -9.56 -15.96
C GLY A 63 9.88 -11.06 -16.05
N THR A 64 10.10 -11.80 -14.97
CA THR A 64 9.98 -13.27 -14.94
C THR A 64 9.11 -13.75 -13.79
N PHE A 65 8.75 -15.03 -13.82
CA PHE A 65 8.12 -15.73 -12.68
C PHE A 65 9.14 -16.54 -11.86
N ASP A 66 10.43 -16.35 -12.08
CA ASP A 66 11.47 -17.10 -11.38
C ASP A 66 11.80 -16.41 -10.06
N LEU A 67 11.55 -17.10 -8.94
CA LEU A 67 11.98 -16.66 -7.62
C LEU A 67 13.50 -16.67 -7.51
N ILE A 68 14.05 -15.63 -6.88
CA ILE A 68 15.48 -15.59 -6.59
C ILE A 68 15.84 -16.74 -5.63
N PRO A 69 16.88 -17.54 -5.93
CA PRO A 69 17.21 -18.70 -5.10
C PRO A 69 17.80 -18.28 -3.75
N GLY A 70 17.71 -19.18 -2.76
CA GLY A 70 18.34 -19.02 -1.45
C GLY A 70 17.37 -18.69 -0.30
N GLY A 71 16.07 -18.75 -0.56
CA GLY A 71 15.02 -18.67 0.46
C GLY A 71 14.71 -17.24 0.92
N VAL A 72 14.17 -17.13 2.13
CA VAL A 72 13.50 -15.90 2.58
C VAL A 72 14.38 -14.65 2.57
N THR A 73 15.68 -14.76 2.84
CA THR A 73 16.56 -13.59 2.91
C THR A 73 16.78 -12.98 1.52
N PRO A 74 17.29 -13.71 0.50
CA PRO A 74 17.34 -13.21 -0.87
C PRO A 74 15.98 -12.77 -1.41
N GLU A 75 14.93 -13.54 -1.13
CA GLU A 75 13.58 -13.17 -1.58
C GLU A 75 13.10 -11.85 -0.97
N THR A 76 13.33 -11.61 0.33
CA THR A 76 12.97 -10.34 0.97
C THR A 76 13.71 -9.16 0.33
N GLU A 77 15.01 -9.33 0.05
CA GLU A 77 15.83 -8.30 -0.59
C GLU A 77 15.30 -7.99 -2.00
N GLN A 78 14.99 -9.02 -2.78
CA GLN A 78 14.45 -8.85 -4.13
C GLN A 78 13.03 -8.27 -4.10
N THR A 79 12.17 -8.69 -3.18
CA THR A 79 10.83 -8.11 -2.96
C THR A 79 10.93 -6.60 -2.73
N LEU A 80 11.83 -6.15 -1.84
CA LEU A 80 11.99 -4.73 -1.54
C LEU A 80 12.62 -3.94 -2.69
N LYS A 81 13.48 -4.56 -3.51
CA LYS A 81 13.97 -3.97 -4.77
C LYS A 81 12.85 -3.82 -5.79
N ASN A 82 11.99 -4.81 -5.93
CA ASN A 82 10.83 -4.78 -6.82
C ASN A 82 9.88 -3.64 -6.39
N ILE A 83 9.58 -3.53 -5.09
CA ILE A 83 8.79 -2.42 -4.53
C ILE A 83 9.44 -1.06 -4.84
N SER A 84 10.73 -0.91 -4.58
CA SER A 84 11.47 0.34 -4.86
C SER A 84 11.38 0.73 -6.34
N SER A 85 11.52 -0.24 -7.25
CA SER A 85 11.41 -0.02 -8.69
C SER A 85 10.00 0.43 -9.11
N ILE A 86 8.96 -0.14 -8.51
CA ILE A 86 7.57 0.24 -8.80
C ILE A 86 7.29 1.66 -8.29
N LEU A 87 7.71 1.96 -7.06
CA LEU A 87 7.57 3.30 -6.48
C LEU A 87 8.24 4.36 -7.37
N ALA A 88 9.48 4.11 -7.80
CA ALA A 88 10.22 5.02 -8.66
C ALA A 88 9.55 5.22 -10.04
N ARG A 89 8.92 4.18 -10.61
CA ARG A 89 8.17 4.29 -11.88
C ARG A 89 6.96 5.21 -11.80
N TYR A 90 6.40 5.40 -10.61
CA TYR A 90 5.16 6.13 -10.39
C TYR A 90 5.36 7.32 -9.44
N ASP A 91 6.51 8.00 -9.58
CA ASP A 91 6.87 9.25 -8.89
C ASP A 91 6.80 9.18 -7.36
N SER A 92 7.14 8.03 -6.80
CA SER A 92 7.24 7.76 -5.36
C SER A 92 8.63 7.24 -4.97
N GLY A 93 8.80 6.86 -3.72
CA GLY A 93 10.04 6.32 -3.16
C GLY A 93 9.81 5.55 -1.87
N LEU A 94 10.79 4.77 -1.41
CA LEU A 94 10.69 4.01 -0.16
C LEU A 94 10.51 4.91 1.07
N ASP A 95 11.06 6.12 1.03
CA ASP A 95 10.89 7.19 2.03
C ASP A 95 9.46 7.74 2.11
N ARG A 96 8.64 7.46 1.10
CA ARG A 96 7.23 7.87 1.01
C ARG A 96 6.24 6.77 1.36
N VAL A 97 6.73 5.58 1.67
CA VAL A 97 5.89 4.45 2.09
C VAL A 97 5.34 4.70 3.48
N VAL A 98 4.01 4.63 3.62
CA VAL A 98 3.32 4.92 4.88
C VAL A 98 2.86 3.65 5.60
N LYS A 99 2.65 2.56 4.86
CA LYS A 99 2.20 1.27 5.40
C LYS A 99 2.72 0.13 4.53
N CYS A 100 3.19 -0.95 5.15
CA CYS A 100 3.37 -2.23 4.47
C CYS A 100 2.63 -3.36 5.20
N THR A 101 2.18 -4.36 4.45
CA THR A 101 1.71 -5.65 4.99
C THR A 101 2.69 -6.72 4.55
N VAL A 102 3.21 -7.50 5.51
CA VAL A 102 4.18 -8.57 5.26
C VAL A 102 3.49 -9.91 5.47
N PHE A 103 3.46 -10.73 4.43
CA PHE A 103 2.96 -12.09 4.46
C PHE A 103 4.13 -13.07 4.41
N LEU A 104 4.13 -14.06 5.30
CA LEU A 104 5.15 -15.10 5.36
C LEU A 104 4.51 -16.49 5.22
N VAL A 105 5.26 -17.46 4.70
CA VAL A 105 4.85 -18.89 4.79
C VAL A 105 5.23 -19.49 6.14
N ASP A 106 6.31 -19.00 6.77
CA ASP A 106 6.75 -19.44 8.08
C ASP A 106 7.02 -18.24 8.99
N ILE A 107 6.28 -18.12 10.10
CA ILE A 107 6.49 -17.04 11.06
C ILE A 107 7.88 -17.10 11.73
N GLY A 108 8.52 -18.28 11.74
CA GLY A 108 9.90 -18.46 12.19
C GLY A 108 10.93 -17.69 11.38
N GLU A 109 10.60 -17.29 10.14
CA GLU A 109 11.47 -16.50 9.27
C GLU A 109 11.37 -14.98 9.52
N TRP A 110 10.42 -14.54 10.34
CA TRP A 110 10.19 -13.14 10.63
C TRP A 110 11.44 -12.36 11.09
N PRO A 111 12.37 -12.92 11.91
CA PRO A 111 13.62 -12.25 12.25
C PRO A 111 14.52 -11.98 11.03
N ALA A 112 14.58 -12.90 10.07
CA ALA A 112 15.39 -12.74 8.86
C ALA A 112 14.80 -11.66 7.94
N VAL A 113 13.48 -11.68 7.74
CA VAL A 113 12.75 -10.62 7.01
C VAL A 113 13.00 -9.25 7.65
N ASN A 114 12.95 -9.16 8.99
CA ASN A 114 13.21 -7.91 9.71
C ASN A 114 14.64 -7.39 9.55
N ALA A 115 15.64 -8.27 9.46
CA ALA A 115 17.02 -7.87 9.28
C ALA A 115 17.21 -7.19 7.92
N VAL A 116 16.65 -7.77 6.85
CA VAL A 116 16.69 -7.17 5.50
C VAL A 116 15.83 -5.92 5.43
N TYR A 117 14.61 -5.92 5.99
CA TYR A 117 13.72 -4.76 5.98
C TYR A 117 14.38 -3.48 6.52
N ARG A 118 15.21 -3.61 7.57
CA ARG A 118 15.96 -2.49 8.18
C ARG A 118 17.08 -1.92 7.31
N THR A 119 17.44 -2.58 6.20
CA THR A 119 18.41 -2.04 5.24
C THR A 119 17.74 -1.21 4.14
N PHE A 120 16.41 -1.24 4.04
CA PHE A 120 15.63 -0.50 3.03
C PHE A 120 14.81 0.65 3.61
N PHE A 121 14.48 0.59 4.90
CA PHE A 121 13.74 1.65 5.59
C PHE A 121 14.51 2.16 6.80
N GLU A 122 14.36 3.46 7.07
CA GLU A 122 14.94 4.14 8.23
C GLU A 122 13.85 4.66 9.18
N PRO A 123 14.14 4.92 10.47
CA PRO A 123 13.20 5.57 11.38
C PRO A 123 12.87 7.02 10.97
N PRO A 124 11.61 7.49 11.13
CA PRO A 124 10.44 6.71 11.56
C PRO A 124 9.98 5.72 10.48
N TYR A 125 9.84 4.45 10.86
CA TYR A 125 9.46 3.39 9.92
C TYR A 125 7.99 3.52 9.48
N PRO A 126 7.64 2.98 8.29
CA PRO A 126 6.24 2.82 7.89
C PRO A 126 5.44 2.03 8.93
N ALA A 127 4.13 2.29 9.02
CA ALA A 127 3.24 1.40 9.75
C ALA A 127 3.33 -0.02 9.17
N ARG A 128 3.18 -1.06 9.99
CA ARG A 128 3.37 -2.43 9.51
C ARG A 128 2.50 -3.46 10.22
N SER A 129 2.02 -4.42 9.45
CA SER A 129 1.41 -5.67 9.93
C SER A 129 2.20 -6.85 9.36
N ALA A 130 2.34 -7.92 10.13
CA ALA A 130 2.99 -9.14 9.67
C ALA A 130 2.14 -10.36 10.08
N VAL A 131 1.85 -11.25 9.13
CA VAL A 131 1.06 -12.46 9.33
C VAL A 131 1.70 -13.62 8.58
N ALA A 132 1.46 -14.85 9.05
CA ALA A 132 1.88 -16.05 8.35
C ALA A 132 0.68 -16.86 7.86
N GLY A 133 0.80 -17.44 6.68
CA GLY A 133 -0.21 -18.29 6.03
C GLY A 133 0.34 -19.66 5.66
N THR A 134 -0.38 -20.40 4.81
CA THR A 134 0.01 -21.76 4.38
C THR A 134 0.75 -21.81 3.04
N GLY A 135 0.82 -20.69 2.32
CA GLY A 135 1.50 -20.59 1.02
C GLY A 135 1.31 -19.20 0.39
N LEU A 136 2.18 -18.88 -0.55
CA LEU A 136 2.17 -17.64 -1.35
C LEU A 136 2.30 -17.97 -2.83
N ALA A 137 2.05 -16.97 -3.70
CA ALA A 137 2.18 -17.13 -5.14
C ALA A 137 3.57 -17.67 -5.54
N LEU A 138 3.60 -18.57 -6.52
CA LEU A 138 4.82 -19.21 -7.04
C LEU A 138 5.65 -19.99 -5.99
N GLY A 139 5.11 -20.21 -4.79
CA GLY A 139 5.85 -20.85 -3.69
C GLY A 139 6.83 -19.91 -2.97
N ALA A 140 6.63 -18.60 -3.10
CA ALA A 140 7.44 -17.59 -2.41
C ALA A 140 7.43 -17.79 -0.89
N ARG A 141 8.51 -17.39 -0.22
CA ARG A 141 8.65 -17.39 1.24
C ARG A 141 8.06 -16.13 1.87
N VAL A 142 8.10 -15.02 1.13
CA VAL A 142 7.63 -13.70 1.57
C VAL A 142 6.93 -12.94 0.45
N GLU A 143 5.85 -12.26 0.80
CA GLU A 143 5.16 -11.28 -0.04
C GLU A 143 4.97 -10.00 0.75
N ILE A 144 5.20 -8.84 0.13
CA ILE A 144 5.03 -7.54 0.76
C ILE A 144 4.22 -6.64 -0.18
N GLU A 145 3.12 -6.09 0.33
CA GLU A 145 2.42 -4.96 -0.29
C GLU A 145 2.74 -3.68 0.49
N CYS A 146 2.73 -2.54 -0.20
CA CYS A 146 2.91 -1.24 0.46
C CYS A 146 1.97 -0.18 -0.12
N ILE A 147 1.64 0.79 0.73
CA ILE A 147 0.93 2.01 0.38
C ILE A 147 1.90 3.16 0.56
N ALA A 148 1.98 4.05 -0.42
CA ALA A 148 2.88 5.19 -0.42
C ALA A 148 2.14 6.48 -0.83
N THR A 149 2.76 7.62 -0.54
CA THR A 149 2.31 8.89 -1.10
C THR A 149 2.98 9.16 -2.45
N VAL A 150 2.32 9.96 -3.28
CA VAL A 150 2.82 10.49 -4.56
C VAL A 150 2.53 12.00 -4.61
N ASP A 151 3.40 12.78 -5.22
CA ASP A 151 3.27 14.25 -5.31
C ASP A 151 2.53 14.65 -6.59
#